data_AF-A0A1S8ZVY8-F1
#
_entry.id   AF-A0A1S8ZVY8-F1
#
_cell.length_a   1.000
_cell.length_b   1.000
_cell.length_c   1.000
_cell.angle_alpha   90.00
_cell.angle_beta   90.00
_cell.angle_gamma   90.00
#
_symmetry.space_group_name_H-M   'P 1'
#
loop_
_entity.id
_entity.type
_entity.pdbx_description
1 polymer ?
#
loop_
_entity_poly.entity_id
_entity_poly.type
_entity_poly.pdbx_seq_one_letter_code
_entity_poly.pdbx_strand_id
1 'polypeptide(L)'
;MKKKIVLINLFMSLTVLFAMLFQTVHSYEHIYKQLTEKPCDHQYVEGQKQITHSHTVDGNCHICHFAFSTFIPNTFQSLSFQKVNTQTSCVFFNTKVASTFFKGSLFALRAPPALI
;
A
#
# COMPACT_ATOMS: atom_id res chain seq x y z
N MET A 1 12.67 17.12 61.27
CA MET A 1 11.60 16.39 60.53
C MET A 1 11.58 16.75 59.04
N LYS A 2 11.58 18.04 58.65
CA LYS A 2 11.57 18.48 57.24
C LYS A 2 12.67 17.87 56.35
N LYS A 3 13.92 17.80 56.83
CA LYS A 3 15.05 17.20 56.06
C LYS A 3 14.88 15.70 55.77
N LYS A 4 14.28 14.94 56.70
CA LYS A 4 14.01 13.51 56.53
C LYS A 4 12.93 13.27 55.46
N ILE A 5 11.90 14.11 55.46
CA ILE A 5 10.81 14.06 54.45
C ILE A 5 11.35 14.40 53.06
N VAL A 6 12.23 15.40 52.95
CA VAL A 6 12.88 15.74 51.66
C VAL A 6 13.70 14.56 51.13
N LEU A 7 14.46 13.87 52.00
CA LEU A 7 15.23 12.70 51.60
C LEU A 7 14.32 11.55 51.12
N ILE A 8 13.23 11.27 51.85
CA ILE A 8 12.24 10.26 51.44
C ILE A 8 11.62 10.60 50.08
N ASN A 9 11.23 11.86 49.86
CA ASN A 9 10.67 12.28 48.58
C ASN A 9 11.68 12.13 47.43
N LEU A 10 12.96 12.45 47.66
CA LEU A 10 14.02 12.24 46.68
C LEU A 10 14.16 10.75 46.33
N PHE A 11 14.20 9.88 47.34
CA PHE A 11 14.27 8.43 47.13
C PHE A 11 13.05 7.90 46.36
N MET A 12 11.85 8.33 46.71
CA MET A 12 10.62 7.92 46.00
C MET A 12 10.65 8.35 44.53
N SER A 13 11.04 9.59 44.25
CA SER A 13 11.20 10.09 42.87
C SER A 13 12.25 9.28 42.09
N LEU A 14 13.38 8.98 42.74
CA LEU A 14 14.46 8.21 42.14
C LEU A 14 14.03 6.76 41.84
N THR A 15 13.27 6.12 42.75
CA THR A 15 12.71 4.78 42.53
C THR A 15 11.77 4.76 41.33
N VAL A 16 10.90 5.77 41.17
CA VAL A 16 10.02 5.87 40.00
C VAL A 16 10.84 6.01 38.72
N LEU A 17 11.87 6.86 38.74
CA LEU A 17 12.77 7.04 37.59
C LEU A 17 13.47 5.72 37.22
N PHE A 18 13.97 4.97 38.21
CA PHE A 18 14.60 3.67 37.97
C PHE A 18 13.62 2.63 37.44
N ALA A 19 12.38 2.61 37.94
CA ALA A 19 11.35 1.70 37.41
C ALA A 19 11.06 1.98 35.93
N MET A 20 10.92 3.25 35.56
CA MET A 20 10.73 3.66 34.16
C MET A 20 11.95 3.32 33.29
N LEU A 21 13.17 3.55 33.79
CA LEU A 21 14.40 3.25 33.06
C LEU A 21 14.60 1.74 32.87
N PHE A 22 14.27 0.93 33.87
CA PHE A 22 14.37 -0.52 33.74
C PHE A 22 13.37 -1.05 32.70
N GLN A 23 12.14 -0.52 32.69
CA GLN A 23 11.13 -0.88 31.71
C GLN A 23 11.58 -0.56 30.27
N THR A 24 12.24 0.58 30.06
CA THR A 24 12.76 0.96 28.73
C THR A 24 13.98 0.14 28.32
N VAL A 25 14.93 -0.12 29.21
CA VAL A 25 16.09 -0.97 28.89
C VAL A 25 15.65 -2.39 28.52
N HIS A 26 14.69 -2.96 29.25
CA HIS A 26 14.15 -4.29 28.95
C HIS A 26 13.38 -4.32 27.62
N SER A 27 12.69 -3.24 27.23
CA SER A 27 12.05 -3.19 25.91
C SER A 27 13.07 -3.14 24.77
N TYR A 28 14.24 -2.52 24.96
CA TYR A 28 15.34 -2.58 23.98
C TYR A 28 15.90 -3.99 23.78
N GLU A 29 15.98 -4.80 24.84
CA GLU A 29 16.38 -6.20 24.72
C GLU A 29 15.43 -6.98 23.80
N HIS A 30 14.12 -6.75 23.92
CA HIS A 30 13.13 -7.36 23.03
C HIS A 30 13.33 -6.94 21.57
N ILE A 31 13.63 -5.66 21.32
CA ILE A 31 13.94 -5.15 19.98
C ILE A 31 15.20 -5.83 19.43
N TYR A 32 16.27 -5.88 20.22
CA TYR A 32 17.52 -6.49 19.83
C TYR A 32 17.34 -7.99 19.50
N LYS A 33 16.63 -8.72 20.36
CA LYS A 33 16.35 -10.14 20.16
C LYS A 33 15.63 -10.36 18.82
N GLN A 34 14.58 -9.60 18.52
CA GLN A 34 13.87 -9.69 17.24
C GLN A 34 14.76 -9.38 16.02
N LEU A 35 15.65 -8.38 16.11
CA LEU A 35 16.59 -8.04 15.04
C LEU A 35 17.64 -9.13 14.80
N THR A 36 18.04 -9.85 15.86
CA THR A 36 19.05 -10.91 15.79
C THR A 36 18.48 -12.31 15.53
N GLU A 37 17.20 -12.52 15.82
CA GLU A 37 16.51 -13.78 15.57
C GLU A 37 16.55 -14.07 14.07
N LYS A 38 17.13 -15.21 13.69
CA LYS A 38 17.28 -15.55 12.27
C LYS A 38 15.88 -15.80 11.68
N PRO A 39 15.55 -15.19 10.53
CA PRO A 39 14.32 -15.54 9.82
C PRO A 39 14.36 -17.04 9.50
N CYS A 40 13.31 -17.76 9.90
CA CYS A 40 13.21 -19.19 9.66
C CYS A 40 12.64 -19.41 8.26
N ASP A 41 13.48 -19.82 7.31
CA ASP A 41 13.02 -20.27 5.99
C ASP A 41 12.68 -21.77 6.05
N HIS A 42 11.38 -22.09 6.04
CA HIS A 42 10.94 -23.48 5.99
C HIS A 42 10.85 -23.96 4.55
N GLN A 43 11.69 -24.93 4.19
CA GLN A 43 11.45 -25.75 3.01
C GLN A 43 10.36 -26.76 3.36
N TYR A 44 9.19 -26.59 2.76
CA TYR A 44 8.06 -27.48 2.96
C TYR A 44 8.34 -28.84 2.31
N VAL A 45 8.40 -29.90 3.12
CA VAL A 45 8.48 -31.29 2.67
C VAL A 45 7.26 -32.04 3.20
N GLU A 46 6.48 -32.65 2.30
CA GLU A 46 5.28 -33.41 2.69
C GLU A 46 5.61 -34.49 3.73
N GLY A 47 4.85 -34.52 4.82
CA GLY A 47 5.02 -35.48 5.91
C GLY A 47 6.08 -35.13 6.95
N GLN A 48 6.92 -34.10 6.73
CA GLN A 48 7.94 -33.66 7.68
C GLN A 48 7.53 -32.35 8.37
N LYS A 49 6.67 -32.45 9.39
CA LYS A 49 6.36 -31.31 10.27
C LYS A 49 7.52 -31.10 11.24
N GLN A 50 8.27 -30.02 11.08
CA GLN A 50 9.33 -29.65 12.03
C GLN A 50 8.70 -28.98 13.26
N ILE A 51 8.77 -29.65 14.42
CA ILE A 51 8.26 -29.15 15.73
C ILE A 51 9.38 -28.39 16.48
N THR A 52 10.51 -28.12 15.83
CA THR A 52 11.73 -27.64 16.49
C THR A 52 11.70 -26.18 16.92
N HIS A 53 10.68 -25.42 16.54
CA HIS A 53 10.49 -24.04 16.98
C HIS A 53 9.01 -23.69 17.02
N SER A 54 8.65 -22.79 17.92
CA SER A 54 7.29 -22.31 18.08
C SER A 54 7.14 -20.98 17.35
N HIS A 55 6.12 -20.87 16.49
CA HIS A 55 5.65 -19.61 15.93
C HIS A 55 4.78 -18.81 16.89
N THR A 56 4.74 -19.19 18.18
CA THR A 56 4.12 -18.34 19.19
C THR A 56 4.96 -17.07 19.29
N VAL A 57 4.59 -16.09 18.45
CA VAL A 57 4.91 -14.68 18.65
C VAL A 57 4.22 -14.34 19.96
N ASP A 58 4.89 -14.61 21.07
CA ASP A 58 4.49 -14.07 22.36
C ASP A 58 4.86 -12.58 22.29
N GLY A 59 4.05 -11.87 21.50
CA GLY A 59 4.33 -10.51 21.06
C GLY A 59 4.24 -9.51 22.20
N ASN A 60 3.83 -9.97 23.39
CA ASN A 60 3.55 -9.17 24.57
C ASN A 60 4.42 -9.65 25.73
N CYS A 61 5.27 -8.77 26.26
CA CYS A 61 6.01 -9.06 27.49
C CYS A 61 5.17 -8.69 28.72
N HIS A 62 4.86 -9.65 29.59
CA HIS A 62 4.09 -9.39 30.82
C HIS A 62 4.84 -8.56 31.89
N ILE A 63 6.17 -8.39 31.75
CA ILE A 63 6.99 -7.66 32.70
C ILE A 63 7.03 -6.18 32.35
N CYS A 64 7.39 -5.86 31.11
CA CYS A 64 7.52 -4.47 30.65
C CYS A 64 6.31 -3.99 29.84
N HIS A 65 5.30 -4.84 29.64
CA HIS A 65 4.11 -4.58 28.81
C HIS A 65 4.43 -4.14 27.37
N PHE A 66 5.64 -4.44 26.91
CA PHE A 66 6.06 -4.14 25.55
C PHE A 66 5.39 -5.10 24.58
N ALA A 67 4.78 -4.54 23.53
CA ALA A 67 4.04 -5.27 22.51
C ALA A 67 4.49 -4.86 21.10
N PHE A 68 4.78 -5.84 20.24
CA PHE A 68 5.00 -5.57 18.81
C PHE A 68 3.68 -5.56 18.06
N SER A 69 3.41 -4.48 17.33
CA SER A 69 2.31 -4.43 16.38
C SER A 69 2.79 -4.80 14.99
N THR A 70 2.05 -5.67 14.31
CA THR A 70 2.27 -5.97 12.88
C THR A 70 1.69 -4.89 11.97
N PHE A 71 1.06 -3.85 12.53
CA PHE A 71 0.45 -2.76 11.79
C PHE A 71 1.44 -1.61 11.59
N ILE A 72 1.73 -1.28 10.33
CA ILE A 72 2.46 -0.06 9.95
C ILE A 72 1.41 0.97 9.53
N PRO A 73 1.30 2.14 10.19
CA PRO A 73 0.37 3.18 9.78
C PRO A 73 0.78 3.68 8.38
N ASN A 74 -0.11 3.50 7.40
CA ASN A 74 0.14 3.98 6.05
C ASN A 74 -0.20 5.48 5.95
N THR A 75 0.79 6.33 5.71
CA THR A 75 0.58 7.73 5.34
C THR A 75 0.15 7.81 3.88
N PHE A 76 -1.10 7.47 3.58
CA PHE A 76 -1.64 7.66 2.24
C PHE A 76 -1.69 9.16 1.92
N GLN A 77 -0.89 9.60 0.96
CA GLN A 77 -1.03 10.92 0.35
C GLN A 77 -2.16 10.85 -0.68
N SER A 78 -3.10 11.80 -0.63
CA SER A 78 -4.18 11.86 -1.61
C SER A 78 -3.63 12.26 -2.98
N LEU A 79 -3.80 11.39 -3.97
CA LEU A 79 -3.51 11.70 -5.37
C LEU A 79 -4.67 12.53 -5.94
N SER A 80 -4.42 13.80 -6.26
CA SER A 80 -5.39 14.66 -6.95
C SER A 80 -5.13 14.62 -8.46
N PHE A 81 -6.09 14.09 -9.21
CA PHE A 81 -6.05 14.14 -10.68
C PHE A 81 -6.80 15.38 -11.16
N GLN A 82 -6.09 16.27 -11.86
CA GLN A 82 -6.70 17.44 -12.49
C GLN A 82 -7.19 17.07 -13.88
N LYS A 83 -8.49 17.26 -14.14
CA LYS A 83 -9.08 17.02 -15.47
C LYS A 83 -8.64 18.13 -16.42
N VAL A 84 -7.77 17.81 -17.37
CA VAL A 84 -7.38 18.74 -18.44
C VAL A 84 -8.55 18.85 -19.43
N ASN A 85 -9.15 20.04 -19.53
CA ASN A 85 -10.17 20.32 -20.54
C ASN A 85 -9.50 20.93 -21.77
N THR A 86 -9.35 20.14 -22.83
CA THR A 86 -8.87 20.62 -24.14
C THR A 86 -10.08 21.04 -25.00
N GLN A 87 -10.23 22.35 -25.23
CA GLN A 87 -11.22 22.84 -26.19
C GLN A 87 -10.78 22.44 -27.61
N THR A 88 -11.56 21.57 -28.24
CA THR A 88 -11.40 21.24 -29.66
C THR A 88 -12.30 22.18 -30.45
N SER A 89 -11.72 23.09 -31.24
CA SER A 89 -12.50 23.96 -32.13
C SER A 89 -13.03 23.13 -33.31
N CYS A 90 -14.36 22.99 -33.39
CA CYS A 90 -15.02 22.41 -34.56
C CYS A 90 -14.97 23.41 -35.72
N VAL A 91 -14.34 23.04 -36.83
CA VAL A 91 -14.30 23.85 -38.05
C VAL A 91 -15.28 23.27 -39.05
N PHE A 92 -16.26 24.08 -39.46
CA PHE A 92 -17.23 23.72 -40.49
C PHE A 92 -16.87 24.41 -41.80
N PHE A 93 -16.81 23.64 -42.90
CA PHE A 93 -16.55 24.16 -44.23
C PHE A 93 -17.75 23.87 -45.14
N ASN A 94 -18.17 24.87 -45.92
CA ASN A 94 -19.18 24.68 -46.95
C ASN A 94 -18.49 24.33 -48.27
N THR A 95 -18.82 23.17 -48.84
CA THR A 95 -18.34 22.75 -50.16
C THR A 95 -19.46 22.93 -51.18
N LYS A 96 -19.16 23.57 -52.32
CA LYS A 96 -20.12 23.66 -53.43
C LYS A 96 -20.11 22.33 -54.18
N VAL A 97 -21.23 21.61 -54.15
CA VAL A 97 -21.41 20.39 -54.94
C VAL A 97 -21.99 20.79 -56.30
N ALA A 98 -21.24 20.57 -57.37
CA ALA A 98 -21.75 20.72 -58.73
C ALA A 98 -22.58 19.48 -59.07
N SER A 99 -23.89 19.64 -59.23
CA SER A 99 -24.75 18.54 -59.65
C SER A 99 -24.80 18.42 -61.17
N THR A 100 -24.11 17.44 -61.72
CA THR A 100 -24.21 17.06 -63.12
C THR A 100 -25.37 16.08 -63.29
N PHE A 101 -26.60 16.59 -63.43
CA PHE A 101 -27.73 15.74 -63.77
C PHE A 101 -27.68 15.39 -65.28
N PHE A 102 -27.68 14.10 -65.60
CA PHE A 102 -27.71 13.59 -66.97
C PHE A 102 -29.09 13.82 -67.59
N LYS A 103 -29.15 14.46 -68.77
CA LYS A 103 -30.38 14.97 -69.38
C LYS A 103 -30.83 14.20 -70.63
N GLY A 104 -30.49 12.92 -70.75
CA GLY A 104 -30.83 12.08 -71.91
C GLY A 104 -31.10 10.62 -71.54
N SER A 105 -31.88 9.91 -72.35
CA SER A 105 -32.21 8.48 -72.13
C SER A 105 -31.02 7.60 -72.50
N LEU A 106 -30.49 6.82 -71.54
CA LEU A 106 -29.40 5.86 -71.80
C LEU A 106 -30.00 4.57 -72.37
N PHE A 107 -30.01 4.47 -73.70
CA PHE A 107 -30.41 3.26 -74.43
C PHE A 107 -29.25 2.25 -74.47
N ALA A 108 -28.91 1.66 -73.32
CA ALA A 108 -28.03 0.50 -73.33
C ALA A 108 -28.76 -0.65 -74.03
N LEU A 109 -28.28 -1.04 -75.21
CA LEU A 109 -28.80 -2.13 -76.02
C LEU A 109 -28.92 -3.41 -75.17
N ARG A 110 -30.14 -3.90 -74.98
CA ARG A 110 -30.46 -5.20 -74.35
C ARG A 110 -30.20 -6.38 -75.31
N ALA A 111 -29.06 -6.38 -76.01
CA ALA A 111 -28.71 -7.51 -76.86
C ALA A 111 -28.18 -8.67 -75.98
N PRO A 112 -28.65 -9.90 -76.18
CA PRO A 112 -28.21 -11.06 -75.42
C PRO A 112 -26.71 -11.33 -75.67
N PRO A 113 -25.95 -11.80 -74.66
CA PRO A 113 -24.54 -12.09 -74.79
C PRO A 113 -24.30 -13.19 -75.84
N ALA A 114 -23.35 -12.97 -76.75
CA ALA A 114 -22.90 -13.98 -77.70
C ALA A 114 -22.15 -15.09 -76.95
N LEU A 115 -22.57 -16.35 -77.15
CA LEU A 115 -21.88 -17.52 -76.63
C LEU A 115 -20.67 -17.81 -77.54
N ILE A 116 -19.47 -17.71 -76.97
CA ILE A 116 -18.21 -18.22 -77.54
C ILE A 116 -18.10 -19.70 -77.17
#